data_AF-A0A8H6K958-F1
#
_entry.id   AF-A0A8H6K958-F1
#
_cell.length_a   1.000
_cell.length_b   1.000
_cell.length_c   1.000
_cell.angle_alpha   90.00
_cell.angle_beta   90.00
_cell.angle_gamma   90.00
#
_symmetry.space_group_name_H-M   'P 1'
#
loop_
_entity.id
_entity.type
_entity.pdbx_description
1 polymer ?
#
loop_
_entity_poly.entity_id
_entity_poly.type
_entity_poly.pdbx_seq_one_letter_code
_entity_poly.pdbx_strand_id
1 'polypeptide(L)'
;MLFSTVGSSQFPDQPSIAHIYYADIEAARKSRLRPSTRSRPSGPIQSLRKIRLRRLTPVSLTRDPYIVAVLIAMAQGQARRGFASLGTESFRVNLLLNDLDNKSHLHVFTAVIEKVLLERLANPKSAPPHAVQTKIHTYAVPYEPLESFQQRLLEVIARQGHKRKRQPDDD
;
A
#
# COMPACT_ATOMS: atom_id res chain seq x y z
N MET A 1 -41.72 0.30 26.43
CA MET A 1 -41.27 -0.41 25.21
C MET A 1 -39.92 0.19 24.83
N LEU A 2 -38.83 -0.52 25.13
CA LEU A 2 -37.46 -0.10 24.85
C LEU A 2 -36.93 -1.03 23.76
N PHE A 3 -36.63 -0.49 22.57
CA PHE A 3 -35.89 -1.24 21.55
C PHE A 3 -34.41 -1.00 21.75
N SER A 4 -33.74 -2.07 22.16
CA SER A 4 -32.32 -2.14 22.40
C SER A 4 -31.50 -1.91 21.13
N THR A 5 -30.45 -1.14 21.33
CA THR A 5 -29.31 -0.83 20.48
C THR A 5 -28.80 -2.05 19.70
N VAL A 6 -28.84 -1.98 18.36
CA VAL A 6 -28.09 -2.88 17.49
C VAL A 6 -26.61 -2.53 17.65
N GLY A 7 -25.85 -3.47 18.22
CA GLY A 7 -24.41 -3.35 18.43
C GLY A 7 -23.70 -3.02 17.13
N SER A 8 -23.02 -1.89 17.13
CA SER A 8 -21.96 -1.55 16.19
C SER A 8 -20.90 -2.65 16.26
N SER A 9 -20.83 -3.48 15.22
CA SER A 9 -19.72 -4.41 15.00
C SER A 9 -18.45 -3.60 14.75
N GLN A 10 -17.75 -3.25 15.83
CA GLN A 10 -16.38 -2.77 15.83
C GLN A 10 -15.50 -3.87 15.24
N PHE A 11 -15.06 -3.69 13.99
CA PHE A 11 -13.91 -4.40 13.44
C PHE A 11 -12.70 -3.45 13.48
N PRO A 12 -11.97 -3.35 14.59
CA PRO A 12 -10.81 -2.46 14.70
C PRO A 12 -9.64 -2.86 13.78
N ASP A 13 -9.72 -3.99 13.09
CA ASP A 13 -8.59 -4.59 12.36
C ASP A 13 -8.88 -4.95 10.89
N GLN A 14 -9.93 -4.40 10.25
CA GLN A 14 -10.22 -4.81 8.88
C GLN A 14 -9.10 -4.31 7.92
N PRO A 15 -8.32 -5.23 7.30
CA PRO A 15 -7.25 -4.81 6.40
C PRO A 15 -7.86 -4.10 5.20
N SER A 16 -7.38 -2.89 4.91
CA SER A 16 -7.76 -2.19 3.68
C SER A 16 -7.02 -2.85 2.51
N ILE A 17 -7.75 -3.19 1.46
CA ILE A 17 -7.22 -3.81 0.26
C ILE A 17 -7.46 -2.85 -0.90
N ALA A 18 -6.42 -2.56 -1.67
CA ALA A 18 -6.52 -1.86 -2.95
C ALA A 18 -6.00 -2.75 -4.07
N HIS A 19 -6.52 -2.56 -5.27
CA HIS A 19 -6.06 -3.21 -6.49
C HIS A 19 -5.76 -2.15 -7.54
N ILE A 20 -4.56 -2.20 -8.13
CA ILE A 20 -4.14 -1.28 -9.19
C ILE A 20 -3.35 -2.04 -10.26
N TYR A 21 -3.30 -1.49 -11.47
CA TYR A 21 -2.41 -1.97 -12.51
C TYR A 21 -1.09 -1.19 -12.48
N TYR A 22 0.02 -1.85 -12.74
CA TYR A 22 1.32 -1.18 -12.83
C TYR A 22 1.35 -0.14 -13.96
N ALA A 23 0.58 -0.37 -15.03
CA ALA A 23 0.35 0.60 -16.10
C ALA A 23 -0.21 1.94 -15.60
N ASP A 24 -1.00 1.95 -14.52
CA ASP A 24 -1.53 3.18 -13.92
C ASP A 24 -0.41 4.02 -13.28
N ILE A 25 0.54 3.34 -12.61
CA ILE A 25 1.74 3.98 -12.05
C ILE A 25 2.58 4.56 -13.18
N GLU A 26 2.78 3.80 -14.27
CA GLU A 26 3.52 4.30 -15.41
C GLU A 26 2.85 5.52 -16.06
N ALA A 27 1.52 5.48 -16.20
CA ALA A 27 0.74 6.56 -16.77
C ALA A 27 0.83 7.81 -15.89
N ALA A 28 0.72 7.66 -14.56
CA ALA A 28 0.92 8.74 -13.60
C ALA A 28 2.34 9.34 -13.66
N ARG A 29 3.36 8.49 -13.78
CA ARG A 29 4.76 8.93 -13.94
C ARG A 29 4.94 9.72 -15.25
N LYS A 30 4.39 9.21 -16.35
CA LYS A 30 4.44 9.86 -17.68
C LYS A 30 3.66 11.18 -17.69
N SER A 31 2.53 11.28 -16.97
CA SER A 31 1.68 12.47 -16.91
C SER A 31 2.36 13.61 -16.14
N ARG A 32 3.03 13.32 -15.02
CA ARG A 32 3.82 14.30 -14.25
C ARG A 32 4.97 14.92 -15.03
N LEU A 33 5.48 14.22 -16.04
CA LEU A 33 6.55 14.70 -16.91
C LEU A 33 6.02 15.38 -18.19
N ARG A 34 4.71 15.57 -18.35
CA ARG A 34 4.17 16.28 -19.51
C ARG A 34 4.53 17.78 -19.41
N PRO A 35 4.96 18.40 -20.51
CA PRO A 35 5.15 19.85 -20.55
C PRO A 35 3.84 20.56 -20.18
N SER A 36 3.97 21.66 -19.42
CA SER A 36 2.83 22.55 -19.14
C SER A 36 2.32 23.24 -20.40
N THR A 37 3.18 23.36 -21.42
CA THR A 37 2.84 24.04 -22.68
C THR A 37 2.18 23.10 -23.67
N ARG A 38 1.16 23.62 -24.39
CA ARG A 38 0.49 22.91 -25.49
C ARG A 38 1.35 22.76 -26.75
N SER A 39 2.56 23.33 -26.76
CA SER A 39 3.44 23.31 -27.91
C SER A 39 4.16 21.96 -28.06
N ARG A 40 4.42 21.57 -29.30
CA ARG A 40 5.13 20.32 -29.62
C ARG A 40 6.52 20.39 -28.99
N PRO A 41 6.90 19.43 -28.11
CA PRO A 41 8.19 19.47 -27.46
C PRO A 41 9.30 19.31 -28.49
N SER A 42 10.31 20.18 -28.41
CA SER A 42 11.52 20.08 -29.22
C SER A 42 12.28 18.78 -28.92
N GLY A 43 13.13 18.32 -29.86
CA GLY A 43 13.97 17.13 -29.68
C GLY A 43 14.71 17.10 -28.34
N PRO A 44 15.38 18.20 -27.92
CA PRO A 44 16.05 18.27 -26.61
C PRO A 44 15.10 18.08 -25.41
N ILE A 45 13.91 18.69 -25.44
CA ILE A 45 12.90 18.53 -24.37
C ILE A 45 12.46 17.07 -24.28
N GLN A 46 12.28 16.39 -25.42
CA GLN A 46 11.94 14.97 -25.44
C GLN A 46 13.06 14.11 -24.84
N SER A 47 14.32 14.39 -25.19
CA SER A 47 15.48 13.69 -24.63
C SER A 47 15.59 13.87 -23.11
N LEU A 48 15.46 15.10 -22.62
CA LEU A 48 15.44 15.39 -21.18
C LEU A 48 14.29 14.65 -20.47
N ARG A 49 13.12 14.58 -21.10
CA ARG A 49 11.97 13.84 -20.57
C ARG A 49 12.25 12.34 -20.49
N LYS A 50 12.83 11.73 -21.53
CA LYS A 50 13.23 10.32 -21.52
C LYS A 50 14.24 10.04 -20.40
N ILE A 51 15.23 10.92 -20.22
CA ILE A 51 16.21 10.81 -19.13
C ILE A 51 15.53 10.87 -17.77
N ARG A 52 14.62 11.83 -17.54
CA ARG A 52 13.86 11.94 -16.30
C ARG A 52 12.98 10.72 -16.05
N LEU A 53 12.28 10.23 -17.07
CA LEU A 53 11.44 9.05 -16.97
C LEU A 53 12.27 7.82 -16.58
N ARG A 54 13.44 7.63 -17.19
CA ARG A 54 14.37 6.54 -16.85
C ARG A 54 14.85 6.63 -15.41
N ARG A 55 15.12 7.85 -14.91
CA ARG A 55 15.53 8.06 -13.50
C ARG A 55 14.42 7.77 -12.49
N LEU A 56 13.16 8.01 -12.88
CA LEU A 56 11.99 7.78 -12.02
C LEU A 56 11.44 6.35 -12.12
N THR A 57 11.85 5.59 -13.13
CA THR A 57 11.40 4.21 -13.32
C THR A 57 12.36 3.29 -12.57
N PRO A 58 11.88 2.54 -11.57
CA PRO A 58 12.74 1.65 -10.82
C PRO A 58 13.18 0.45 -11.67
N VAL A 59 14.32 -0.14 -11.33
CA VAL A 59 14.82 -1.38 -11.98
C VAL A 59 13.96 -2.59 -11.58
N SER A 60 13.38 -2.57 -10.38
CA SER A 60 12.50 -3.61 -9.88
C SER A 60 11.21 -2.99 -9.35
N LEU A 61 10.09 -3.60 -9.73
CA LEU A 61 8.75 -3.21 -9.28
C LEU A 61 8.61 -3.30 -7.75
N THR A 62 9.34 -4.21 -7.10
CA THR A 62 9.38 -4.31 -5.62
C THR A 62 9.97 -3.08 -4.92
N ARG A 63 10.72 -2.24 -5.65
CA ARG A 63 11.37 -1.02 -5.15
C ARG A 63 10.73 0.25 -5.70
N ASP A 64 9.51 0.17 -6.26
CA ASP A 64 8.84 1.35 -6.78
C ASP A 64 8.34 2.26 -5.64
N PRO A 65 8.79 3.52 -5.55
CA PRO A 65 8.33 4.44 -4.52
C PRO A 65 6.82 4.74 -4.61
N TYR A 66 6.19 4.57 -5.77
CA TYR A 66 4.74 4.77 -5.90
C TYR A 66 3.95 3.70 -5.14
N ILE A 67 4.46 2.49 -5.01
CA ILE A 67 3.83 1.43 -4.19
C ILE A 67 3.78 1.87 -2.73
N VAL A 68 4.90 2.38 -2.21
CA VAL A 68 4.99 2.91 -0.85
C VAL A 68 4.00 4.08 -0.66
N ALA A 69 3.94 4.99 -1.64
CA ALA A 69 3.02 6.12 -1.59
C ALA A 69 1.54 5.68 -1.55
N VAL A 70 1.16 4.65 -2.31
CA VAL A 70 -0.20 4.08 -2.28
C VAL A 70 -0.50 3.45 -0.92
N LEU A 71 0.41 2.65 -0.37
CA LEU A 71 0.24 2.04 0.96
C LEU A 71 0.06 3.11 2.06
N ILE A 72 0.86 4.18 2.03
CA ILE A 72 0.72 5.32 2.94
C ILE A 72 -0.64 6.01 2.74
N ALA A 73 -1.04 6.28 1.50
CA ALA A 73 -2.32 6.93 1.20
C ALA A 73 -3.52 6.09 1.68
N MET A 74 -3.44 4.76 1.58
CA MET A 74 -4.43 3.85 2.13
C MET A 74 -4.53 3.96 3.65
N ALA A 75 -3.38 3.99 4.35
CA ALA A 75 -3.33 4.13 5.81
C ALA A 75 -3.87 5.50 6.26
N GLN A 76 -3.54 6.58 5.54
CA GLN A 76 -4.14 7.91 5.76
C GLN A 76 -5.66 7.88 5.55
N GLY A 77 -6.14 7.14 4.54
CA GLY A 77 -7.57 6.93 4.30
C GLY A 77 -8.26 6.20 5.45
N GLN A 78 -7.63 5.16 6.02
CA GLN A 78 -8.13 4.46 7.21
C GLN A 78 -8.21 5.41 8.42
N ALA A 79 -7.15 6.18 8.68
CA ALA A 79 -7.09 7.14 9.77
C ALA A 79 -8.23 8.18 9.70
N ARG A 80 -8.50 8.74 8.50
CA ARG A 80 -9.56 9.75 8.30
C ARG A 80 -10.97 9.18 8.44
N ARG A 81 -11.18 7.92 8.09
CA ARG A 81 -12.51 7.27 8.14
C ARG A 81 -12.92 6.80 9.54
N GLY A 82 -12.09 7.01 10.55
CA GLY A 82 -12.38 6.56 11.91
C GLY A 82 -12.23 5.05 12.12
N PHE A 83 -11.57 4.33 11.18
CA PHE A 83 -11.07 2.99 11.48
C PHE A 83 -9.98 3.02 12.56
N ALA A 84 -9.42 4.20 12.80
CA ALA A 84 -8.75 4.48 14.06
C ALA A 84 -9.82 4.65 15.16
N SER A 85 -10.16 3.57 15.87
CA SER A 85 -10.78 3.74 17.18
C SER A 85 -9.86 4.61 18.06
N LEU A 86 -10.41 5.21 19.12
CA LEU A 86 -9.59 5.80 20.18
C LEU A 86 -8.54 4.75 20.63
N GLY A 87 -7.27 4.94 20.23
CA GLY A 87 -6.17 4.01 20.51
C GLY A 87 -5.64 3.14 19.35
N THR A 88 -6.07 3.33 18.10
CA THR A 88 -5.42 2.64 16.97
C THR A 88 -4.05 3.26 16.70
N GLU A 89 -3.01 2.49 17.00
CA GLU A 89 -1.62 2.93 16.82
C GLU A 89 -1.03 2.54 15.46
N SER A 90 -1.66 1.64 14.71
CA SER A 90 -1.17 1.21 13.40
C SER A 90 -2.28 0.82 12.42
N PHE A 91 -1.94 0.87 11.14
CA PHE A 91 -2.86 0.69 10.01
C PHE A 91 -2.35 -0.41 9.10
N ARG A 92 -3.12 -1.49 8.99
CA ARG A 92 -2.80 -2.60 8.09
C ARG A 92 -3.40 -2.37 6.71
N VAL A 93 -2.53 -2.39 5.71
CA VAL A 93 -2.87 -2.14 4.31
C VAL A 93 -2.28 -3.22 3.41
N ASN A 94 -3.03 -3.62 2.39
CA ASN A 94 -2.60 -4.56 1.36
C ASN A 94 -2.86 -3.96 -0.02
N LEU A 95 -1.86 -4.02 -0.88
CA LEU A 95 -1.96 -3.60 -2.27
C LEU A 95 -1.76 -4.80 -3.18
N LEU A 96 -2.76 -5.08 -4.01
CA LEU A 96 -2.71 -6.02 -5.11
C LEU A 96 -2.25 -5.25 -6.35
N LEU A 97 -1.10 -5.62 -6.89
CA LEU A 97 -0.51 -4.98 -8.05
C LEU A 97 -0.40 -6.01 -9.18
N ASN A 98 -1.12 -5.72 -10.26
CA ASN A 98 -1.07 -6.52 -11.48
C ASN A 98 -0.16 -5.83 -12.50
N ASP A 99 0.75 -6.59 -13.10
CA ASP A 99 1.59 -6.14 -14.20
C ASP A 99 1.10 -6.82 -15.48
N LEU A 100 0.57 -6.03 -16.42
CA LEU A 100 -0.01 -6.56 -17.66
C LEU A 100 1.05 -7.20 -18.57
N ASP A 101 2.31 -6.80 -18.42
CA ASP A 101 3.43 -7.40 -19.14
C ASP A 101 3.86 -8.72 -18.48
N ASN A 102 3.59 -8.89 -17.19
CA ASN A 102 3.87 -10.11 -16.43
C ASN A 102 2.57 -10.86 -16.06
N LYS A 103 2.11 -11.71 -16.98
CA LYS A 103 0.88 -12.50 -16.82
C LYS A 103 1.02 -13.73 -15.91
N SER A 104 2.15 -13.91 -15.23
CA SER A 104 2.41 -15.12 -14.45
C SER A 104 2.07 -14.99 -12.96
N HIS A 105 2.18 -13.78 -12.40
CA HIS A 105 1.99 -13.55 -10.97
C HIS A 105 1.21 -12.26 -10.68
N LEU A 106 0.41 -12.28 -9.62
CA LEU A 106 -0.08 -11.10 -8.94
C LEU A 106 0.88 -10.74 -7.80
N HIS A 107 1.31 -9.48 -7.73
CA HIS A 107 2.13 -9.01 -6.62
C HIS A 107 1.26 -8.48 -5.49
N VAL A 108 1.51 -8.96 -4.27
CA VAL A 108 0.82 -8.51 -3.05
C VAL A 108 1.83 -7.81 -2.15
N PHE A 109 1.57 -6.54 -1.87
CA PHE A 109 2.35 -5.74 -0.94
C PHE A 109 1.56 -5.54 0.34
N THR A 110 2.11 -5.99 1.46
CA THR A 110 1.50 -5.86 2.78
C THR A 110 2.36 -5.00 3.67
N ALA A 111 1.76 -4.01 4.34
CA ALA A 111 2.44 -3.16 5.29
C ALA A 111 1.57 -2.87 6.51
N VAL A 112 2.24 -2.67 7.64
CA VAL A 112 1.66 -2.07 8.85
C VAL A 112 2.27 -0.69 8.99
N ILE A 113 1.42 0.33 8.91
CA ILE A 113 1.83 1.74 8.94
C ILE A 113 1.48 2.30 10.32
N GLU A 114 2.49 2.67 11.08
CA GLU A 114 2.30 3.30 12.40
C GLU A 114 1.65 4.67 12.25
N LYS A 115 0.73 5.01 13.16
CA LYS A 115 0.07 6.32 13.23
C LYS A 115 1.10 7.43 13.39
N VAL A 116 2.12 7.22 14.20
CA VAL A 116 3.25 8.14 14.39
C VAL A 116 3.96 8.45 13.07
N LEU A 117 4.04 7.50 12.13
CA LEU A 117 4.59 7.77 10.80
C LEU A 117 3.70 8.74 10.01
N LEU A 118 2.37 8.53 10.05
CA LEU A 118 1.41 9.39 9.36
C LEU A 118 1.41 10.82 9.94
N GLU A 119 1.50 10.94 11.26
CA GLU A 119 1.58 12.22 11.96
C GLU A 119 2.83 13.01 11.55
N ARG A 120 3.99 12.35 11.42
CA ARG A 120 5.22 13.00 10.90
C ARG A 120 5.08 13.45 9.45
N LEU A 121 4.43 12.64 8.61
CA LEU A 121 4.21 13.03 7.23
C LEU A 121 3.27 14.25 7.12
N ALA A 122 2.33 14.38 8.07
CA ALA A 122 1.46 15.56 8.17
C ALA A 122 2.17 16.77 8.79
N ASN A 123 3.03 16.55 9.80
CA ASN A 123 3.80 17.58 10.49
C ASN A 123 5.30 17.25 10.49
N PRO A 124 6.04 17.59 9.43
CA PRO A 124 7.45 17.24 9.29
C PRO A 124 8.36 18.00 10.27
N LYS A 125 7.84 19.01 10.98
CA LYS A 125 8.62 19.81 11.94
C LYS A 125 8.71 19.16 13.33
N SER A 126 7.86 18.20 13.65
CA SER A 126 7.94 17.49 14.93
C SER A 126 8.96 16.36 14.83
N ALA A 127 10.08 16.51 15.54
CA ALA A 127 11.02 15.41 15.71
C ALA A 127 10.33 14.27 16.47
N PRO A 128 10.49 13.04 16.01
CA PRO A 128 9.81 11.94 16.64
C PRO A 128 10.45 11.48 17.95
N PRO A 129 9.66 10.86 18.84
CA PRO A 129 10.22 10.23 20.04
C PRO A 129 11.24 9.15 19.69
N HIS A 130 10.98 8.36 18.63
CA HIS A 130 11.83 7.24 18.20
C HIS A 130 11.87 7.08 16.68
N ALA A 131 12.91 6.42 16.16
CA ALA A 131 12.95 6.04 14.75
C ALA A 131 11.80 5.07 14.43
N VAL A 132 10.97 5.40 13.44
CA VAL A 132 9.87 4.52 12.99
C VAL A 132 10.29 3.94 11.65
N GLN A 133 10.35 2.62 11.58
CA GLN A 133 10.66 1.87 10.38
C GLN A 133 9.43 1.06 9.96
N THR A 134 8.96 1.27 8.74
CA THR A 134 7.91 0.44 8.14
C THR A 134 8.53 -0.67 7.31
N LYS A 135 8.11 -1.91 7.58
CA LYS A 135 8.47 -3.07 6.77
C LYS A 135 7.34 -3.37 5.79
N ILE A 136 7.69 -3.47 4.50
CA ILE A 136 6.78 -3.86 3.44
C ILE A 136 7.13 -5.29 3.03
N HIS A 137 6.17 -6.18 3.15
CA HIS A 137 6.31 -7.56 2.71
C HIS A 137 5.77 -7.67 1.30
N THR A 138 6.53 -8.31 0.41
CA THR A 138 6.14 -8.51 -0.98
C THR A 138 6.01 -10.00 -1.25
N TYR A 139 4.88 -10.40 -1.83
CA TYR A 139 4.61 -11.77 -2.23
C TYR A 139 4.23 -11.80 -3.70
N ALA A 140 4.76 -12.77 -4.45
CA ALA A 140 4.30 -13.06 -5.80
C ALA A 140 3.37 -14.28 -5.71
N VAL A 141 2.12 -14.11 -6.11
CA VAL A 141 1.11 -15.18 -6.12
C VAL A 141 0.91 -15.63 -7.56
N PRO A 142 1.32 -16.84 -7.94
CA PRO A 142 1.09 -17.36 -9.29
C PRO A 142 -0.40 -17.42 -9.60
N TYR A 143 -0.80 -17.08 -10.83
CA TYR A 143 -2.20 -17.21 -11.25
C TYR A 143 -2.62 -18.67 -11.37
N GLU A 144 -1.72 -19.53 -11.84
CA GLU A 144 -1.96 -20.96 -12.01
C GLU A 144 -1.45 -21.77 -10.81
N PRO A 145 -2.14 -22.87 -10.44
CA PRO A 145 -3.45 -23.30 -10.92
C PRO A 145 -4.58 -22.38 -10.42
N LEU A 146 -5.60 -22.14 -11.25
CA LEU A 146 -6.70 -21.20 -10.97
C LEU A 146 -7.58 -21.68 -9.80
N GLU A 147 -7.75 -22.99 -9.65
CA GLU A 147 -8.62 -23.62 -8.66
C GLU A 147 -8.21 -23.28 -7.23
N SER A 148 -6.90 -23.14 -6.98
CA SER A 148 -6.38 -22.76 -5.66
C SER A 148 -5.88 -21.31 -5.61
N PHE A 149 -6.06 -20.51 -6.66
CA PHE A 149 -5.60 -19.12 -6.71
C PHE A 149 -6.20 -18.27 -5.59
N GLN A 150 -7.52 -18.33 -5.43
CA GLN A 150 -8.23 -17.56 -4.40
C GLN A 150 -7.73 -17.92 -3.00
N GLN A 151 -7.53 -19.21 -2.72
CA GLN A 151 -7.02 -19.67 -1.42
C GLN A 151 -5.60 -19.14 -1.18
N ARG A 152 -4.69 -19.28 -2.15
CA ARG A 152 -3.31 -18.77 -2.05
C ARG A 152 -3.29 -17.26 -1.81
N LEU A 153 -4.14 -16.50 -2.51
CA LEU A 153 -4.25 -15.06 -2.35
C LEU A 153 -4.75 -14.68 -0.95
N LEU A 154 -5.81 -15.32 -0.47
CA LEU A 154 -6.35 -15.07 0.86
C LEU A 154 -5.37 -15.44 1.97
N GLU A 155 -4.62 -16.53 1.81
CA GLU A 155 -3.56 -16.91 2.76
C GLU A 155 -2.49 -15.82 2.89
N VAL A 156 -2.04 -15.26 1.77
CA VAL A 156 -1.05 -14.16 1.77
C VAL A 156 -1.62 -12.93 2.47
N ILE A 157 -2.86 -12.56 2.17
CA ILE A 157 -3.53 -11.41 2.79
C ILE A 157 -3.75 -11.67 4.28
N ALA A 158 -4.05 -12.90 4.71
CA ALA A 158 -4.37 -13.25 6.09
C ALA A 158 -3.14 -13.46 7.00
N ARG A 159 -2.03 -14.03 6.50
CA ARG A 159 -0.83 -14.45 7.27
C ARG A 159 -0.24 -13.40 8.21
N GLN A 160 -0.45 -12.11 7.94
CA GLN A 160 0.05 -11.02 8.78
C GLN A 160 -0.93 -10.57 9.89
N GLY A 161 -2.04 -11.29 10.12
CA GLY A 161 -3.08 -10.93 11.11
C GLY A 161 -3.02 -11.65 12.44
N HIS A 162 -2.25 -12.73 12.54
CA HIS A 162 -2.24 -13.58 13.71
C HIS A 162 -0.81 -13.91 14.14
N LYS A 163 -0.14 -12.95 14.77
CA LYS A 163 0.79 -13.32 15.86
C LYS A 163 -0.07 -13.56 17.11
N ARG A 164 -0.66 -14.75 17.22
CA ARG A 164 -1.16 -15.24 18.50
C ARG A 164 0.01 -15.23 19.47
N LYS A 165 -0.04 -14.40 20.52
CA LYS A 165 0.81 -14.56 21.69
C LYS A 165 0.55 -15.99 22.20
N ARG A 166 1.57 -16.85 22.13
CA ARG A 166 1.57 -18.05 22.98
C ARG A 166 1.80 -17.55 24.40
N GLN A 167 0.76 -17.65 25.21
CA GLN A 167 0.87 -17.51 26.65
C GLN A 167 1.69 -18.71 27.15
N PRO A 168 2.75 -18.52 27.95
CA PRO A 168 3.44 -19.64 28.57
C PRO A 168 2.48 -20.26 29.59
N ASP A 169 2.36 -21.58 29.56
CA ASP A 169 1.68 -22.35 30.58
C ASP A 169 2.49 -22.21 31.88
N ASP A 170 1.83 -21.76 32.95
CA ASP A 170 2.36 -21.76 34.31
C ASP A 170 2.38 -23.21 34.82
N ASP A 171 3.58 -23.71 35.15
CA ASP A 171 3.80 -24.87 36.03
C ASP A 171 4.27 -24.39 37.41
#